data_AF-A0A433UIA0-F1
#
_entry.id   AF-A0A433UIA0-F1
#
_cell.length_a   1.000
_cell.length_b   1.000
_cell.length_c   1.000
_cell.angle_alpha   90.00
_cell.angle_beta   90.00
_cell.angle_gamma   90.00
#
_symmetry.space_group_name_H-M   'P 1'
#
loop_
_entity.id
_entity.type
_entity.pdbx_description
1 polymer ?
#
loop_
_entity_poly.entity_id
_entity_poly.type
_entity_poly.pdbx_seq_one_letter_code
_entity_poly.pdbx_strand_id
1 'polypeptide(L)'
;MTSFNEILAAINSDKNSTKTIEQAILEAIVEARVTCEQNGSNSPNCAVAWDIVEELQAEKAHQKQAKHRKTVLETYCEMYPDALECLVYDL
;
A
#
# COMPACT_ATOMS: atom_id res chain seq x y z
N MET A 1 -15.60 -29.67 -24.73
CA MET A 1 -14.25 -29.89 -24.19
C MET A 1 -13.60 -28.52 -24.10
N THR A 2 -13.71 -27.85 -22.96
CA THR A 2 -13.04 -26.56 -22.73
C THR A 2 -11.54 -26.77 -22.87
N SER A 3 -10.89 -25.96 -23.71
CA SER A 3 -9.48 -26.13 -24.03
C SER A 3 -8.66 -25.97 -22.76
N PHE A 4 -7.70 -26.86 -22.51
CA PHE A 4 -6.82 -26.76 -21.33
C PHE A 4 -6.12 -25.39 -21.27
N ASN A 5 -5.92 -24.76 -22.43
CA ASN A 5 -5.39 -23.41 -22.57
C ASN A 5 -6.36 -22.31 -22.11
N GLU A 6 -7.67 -22.49 -22.27
CA GLU A 6 -8.69 -21.52 -21.79
C GLU A 6 -8.78 -21.54 -20.26
N ILE A 7 -8.68 -22.73 -19.65
CA ILE A 7 -8.66 -22.89 -18.20
C ILE A 7 -7.39 -22.26 -17.61
N LEU A 8 -6.22 -22.48 -18.25
CA LEU A 8 -4.98 -21.83 -17.84
C LEU A 8 -5.04 -20.30 -17.96
N ALA A 9 -5.69 -19.76 -19.00
CA ALA A 9 -5.88 -18.32 -19.16
C ALA A 9 -6.79 -17.73 -18.07
N ALA A 10 -7.88 -18.41 -17.71
CA ALA A 10 -8.78 -17.97 -16.64
C ALA A 10 -8.10 -18.01 -15.26
N ILE A 11 -7.37 -19.09 -14.94
CA ILE A 11 -6.62 -19.20 -13.67
C ILE A 11 -5.54 -18.11 -13.55
N ASN A 12 -4.89 -17.75 -14.66
CA ASN A 12 -3.92 -16.65 -14.69
C ASN A 12 -4.59 -15.27 -14.58
N SER A 13 -5.79 -15.10 -15.13
CA SER A 13 -6.60 -13.88 -14.98
C SER A 13 -7.07 -13.68 -13.53
N ASP A 14 -7.50 -14.74 -12.85
CA ASP A 14 -7.95 -14.67 -11.44
C ASP A 14 -6.79 -14.38 -10.47
N LYS A 15 -5.58 -14.89 -10.77
CA LYS A 15 -4.35 -14.51 -10.03
C LYS A 15 -3.96 -13.04 -10.21
N ASN A 16 -4.41 -12.38 -11.28
CA ASN A 16 -4.11 -10.98 -11.58
C ASN A 16 -5.12 -10.01 -10.94
N SER A 17 -6.24 -10.50 -10.40
CA SER A 17 -7.38 -9.66 -9.99
C SER A 17 -7.27 -9.04 -8.59
N THR A 18 -6.31 -9.46 -7.77
CA THR A 18 -6.04 -8.84 -6.45
C THR A 18 -4.54 -8.72 -6.21
N LYS A 19 -3.89 -7.81 -6.93
CA LYS A 19 -2.49 -7.47 -6.70
C LYS A 19 -2.35 -6.81 -5.33
N THR A 20 -1.45 -7.33 -4.48
CA THR A 20 -1.20 -6.70 -3.18
C THR A 20 -0.40 -5.41 -3.35
N ILE A 21 -0.49 -4.49 -2.38
CA ILE A 21 0.30 -3.25 -2.42
C ILE A 21 1.80 -3.54 -2.42
N GLU A 22 2.24 -4.63 -1.76
CA GLU A 22 3.63 -5.08 -1.83
C GLU A 22 4.06 -5.50 -3.24
N GLN A 23 3.20 -6.23 -3.96
CA GLN A 23 3.48 -6.64 -5.33
C GLN A 23 3.51 -5.43 -6.27
N ALA A 24 2.58 -4.48 -6.10
CA ALA A 24 2.55 -3.23 -6.85
C ALA A 24 3.84 -2.41 -6.64
N ILE A 25 4.33 -2.29 -5.41
CA ILE A 25 5.60 -1.59 -5.10
C ILE A 25 6.78 -2.27 -5.79
N LEU A 26 6.87 -3.60 -5.72
CA LEU A 26 7.99 -4.33 -6.33
C LEU A 26 8.03 -4.15 -7.85
N GLU A 27 6.87 -4.16 -8.50
CA GLU A 27 6.79 -3.92 -9.94
C GLU A 27 7.10 -2.48 -10.31
N ALA A 28 6.58 -1.50 -9.56
CA ALA A 28 6.90 -0.09 -9.77
C ALA A 28 8.40 0.20 -9.60
N ILE A 29 9.10 -0.49 -8.67
CA ILE A 29 10.56 -0.38 -8.53
C ILE A 29 11.28 -0.89 -9.78
N VAL A 30 10.83 -2.02 -10.35
CA VAL A 30 11.41 -2.55 -11.59
C VAL A 30 11.17 -1.59 -12.74
N GLU A 31 9.95 -1.07 -12.88
CA GLU A 31 9.59 -0.10 -13.91
C GLU A 31 10.37 1.21 -13.79
N ALA A 32 10.55 1.72 -12.57
CA ALA A 32 11.34 2.93 -12.32
C ALA A 32 12.79 2.72 -12.75
N ARG A 33 13.40 1.58 -12.40
CA ARG A 33 14.77 1.25 -12.83
C ARG A 33 14.90 1.18 -14.34
N VAL A 34 14.00 0.46 -15.01
CA VAL A 34 14.00 0.34 -16.49
C VAL A 34 13.80 1.71 -17.14
N THR A 35 12.88 2.53 -16.61
CA THR A 35 12.61 3.87 -17.13
C THR A 35 13.84 4.78 -16.99
N CYS A 36 14.52 4.73 -15.85
CA CYS A 36 15.76 5.48 -15.61
C CYS A 36 16.92 5.00 -16.49
N GLU A 37 17.05 3.69 -16.72
CA GLU A 37 18.06 3.12 -17.63
C GLU A 37 17.83 3.54 -19.08
N GLN A 38 16.56 3.60 -19.52
CA GLN A 38 16.19 3.94 -20.90
C GLN A 38 16.21 5.44 -21.18
N ASN A 39 15.70 6.26 -20.26
CA ASN A 39 15.54 7.71 -20.47
C ASN A 39 16.69 8.52 -19.85
N GLY A 40 17.55 7.88 -19.04
CA GLY A 40 18.62 8.51 -18.28
C GLY A 40 18.20 8.88 -16.87
N SER A 41 19.14 8.78 -15.92
CA SER A 41 18.88 8.92 -14.48
C SER A 41 18.39 10.31 -14.05
N ASN A 42 18.68 11.35 -14.83
CA ASN A 42 18.22 12.73 -14.54
C ASN A 42 17.05 13.14 -15.44
N SER A 43 16.39 12.19 -16.11
CA SER A 43 15.24 12.50 -16.96
C SER A 43 13.98 12.76 -16.12
N PRO A 44 13.05 13.60 -16.60
CA PRO A 44 11.75 13.79 -15.95
C PRO A 44 10.98 12.46 -15.80
N ASN A 45 11.10 11.56 -16.78
CA ASN A 45 10.42 10.27 -16.74
C ASN A 45 10.96 9.36 -15.62
N CYS A 46 12.27 9.39 -15.37
CA CYS A 46 12.88 8.69 -14.24
C CYS A 46 12.35 9.23 -12.90
N ALA A 47 12.26 10.56 -12.76
CA ALA A 47 11.71 11.19 -11.55
C ALA A 47 10.25 10.77 -11.31
N VAL A 48 9.39 10.90 -12.32
CA VAL A 48 7.97 10.50 -12.23
C VAL A 48 7.81 9.03 -11.88
N ALA A 49 8.65 8.14 -12.43
CA ALA A 49 8.56 6.72 -12.12
C ALA A 49 8.95 6.42 -10.65
N TRP A 50 9.91 7.16 -10.09
CA TRP A 50 10.23 7.08 -8.66
C TRP A 50 9.15 7.72 -7.77
N ASP A 51 8.53 8.82 -8.19
CA ASP A 51 7.40 9.43 -7.47
C ASP A 51 6.27 8.40 -7.26
N ILE A 52 5.97 7.60 -8.29
CA ILE A 52 4.97 6.52 -8.18
C ILE A 52 5.36 5.49 -7.10
N VAL A 53 6.65 5.11 -7.02
CA VAL A 53 7.15 4.20 -5.98
C VAL A 53 6.97 4.82 -4.60
N GLU A 54 7.29 6.11 -4.45
CA GLU A 54 7.16 6.84 -3.19
C GLU A 54 5.71 6.90 -2.71
N GLU A 55 4.77 7.21 -3.60
CA GLU A 55 3.33 7.25 -3.28
C GLU A 55 2.78 5.87 -2.87
N LEU A 56 3.16 4.80 -3.56
CA LEU A 56 2.76 3.44 -3.19
C LEU A 56 3.31 3.03 -1.81
N GLN A 57 4.54 3.43 -1.50
CA GLN A 57 5.12 3.19 -0.18
C GLN A 57 4.44 4.02 0.91
N ALA A 58 4.08 5.27 0.62
CA ALA A 58 3.33 6.14 1.52
C ALA A 58 1.95 5.53 1.83
N GLU A 59 1.23 5.06 0.83
CA GLU A 59 -0.06 4.38 1.02
C GLU A 59 0.10 3.08 1.82
N LYS A 60 1.16 2.28 1.59
CA LYS A 60 1.44 1.11 2.43
C LYS A 60 1.67 1.50 3.90
N ALA A 61 2.40 2.58 4.15
CA ALA A 61 2.60 3.09 5.50
C ALA A 61 1.28 3.59 6.12
N HIS A 62 0.46 4.29 5.35
CA HIS A 62 -0.86 4.74 5.77
C HIS A 62 -1.79 3.57 6.11
N GLN A 63 -1.86 2.52 5.28
CA GLN A 63 -2.60 1.30 5.58
C GLN A 63 -2.10 0.62 6.85
N LYS A 64 -0.79 0.64 7.12
CA LYS A 64 -0.22 0.10 8.37
C LYS A 64 -0.64 0.92 9.59
N GLN A 65 -0.67 2.25 9.48
CA GLN A 65 -1.16 3.13 10.55
C GLN A 65 -2.67 2.98 10.77
N ALA A 66 -3.47 2.88 9.71
CA ALA A 66 -4.91 2.64 9.81
C ALA A 66 -5.24 1.28 10.46
N LYS A 67 -4.35 0.30 10.31
CA LYS A 67 -4.45 -1.01 10.99
C LYS A 67 -3.99 -0.97 12.45
N HIS A 68 -3.51 0.17 12.96
CA HIS A 68 -3.13 0.27 14.36
C HIS A 68 -4.40 0.09 15.20
N ARG A 69 -4.43 -0.99 15.98
CA ARG A 69 -5.56 -1.27 16.86
C ARG A 69 -5.51 -0.27 18.01
N LYS A 70 -6.70 0.18 18.43
CA LYS A 70 -6.84 0.97 19.66
C LYS A 70 -6.19 0.20 20.80
N THR A 71 -5.40 0.90 21.60
CA THR A 71 -4.88 0.38 22.85
C THR A 71 -6.03 0.09 23.81
N VAL A 72 -5.75 -0.71 24.84
CA VAL A 72 -6.74 -1.01 25.88
C VAL A 72 -7.19 0.29 26.57
N LEU A 73 -6.28 1.25 26.77
CA LEU A 73 -6.61 2.54 27.35
C LEU A 73 -7.49 3.38 26.43
N GLU A 74 -7.16 3.50 25.13
CA GLU A 74 -7.99 4.22 24.16
C GLU A 74 -9.41 3.63 24.10
N THR A 75 -9.52 2.31 24.05
CA THR A 75 -10.82 1.62 24.06
C THR A 75 -11.59 1.88 25.36
N TYR A 76 -10.89 1.88 26.50
CA TYR A 76 -11.51 2.17 27.80
C TYR A 76 -12.01 3.62 27.88
N CYS A 77 -11.19 4.58 27.45
CA CYS A 77 -11.53 6.00 27.48
C CYS A 77 -12.67 6.38 26.52
N GLU A 78 -12.87 5.63 25.43
CA GLU A 78 -14.04 5.80 24.57
C GLU A 78 -15.34 5.34 25.24
N MET A 79 -15.27 4.34 26.11
CA MET A 79 -16.42 3.84 26.86
C MET A 79 -16.70 4.64 28.13
N TYR A 80 -15.65 5.17 28.76
CA TYR A 80 -15.68 5.90 30.03
C TYR A 80 -14.87 7.20 29.93
N PRO A 81 -15.37 8.22 29.21
CA PRO A 81 -14.63 9.47 28.99
C PRO A 81 -14.44 10.31 30.26
N ASP A 82 -15.24 10.05 31.29
CA ASP A 82 -15.19 10.71 32.60
C ASP A 82 -14.26 10.02 33.61
N ALA A 83 -13.64 8.89 33.25
CA ALA A 83 -12.63 8.25 34.08
C ALA A 83 -11.40 9.15 34.24
N LEU A 84 -10.77 9.12 35.41
CA LEU A 84 -9.65 10.00 35.77
C LEU A 84 -8.47 9.86 34.81
N GLU A 85 -8.22 8.64 34.32
CA GLU A 85 -7.17 8.30 33.36
C GLU A 85 -7.43 8.84 31.94
N CYS A 86 -8.64 9.35 31.67
CA CYS A 86 -9.11 9.76 30.35
C CYS A 86 -9.37 11.27 30.24
N LEU A 87 -9.24 12.02 31.34
CA LEU A 87 -9.44 13.46 31.36
C LEU A 87 -8.32 14.18 30.59
N VAL A 88 -8.69 14.80 29.47
CA VAL A 88 -7.82 15.68 28.69
C VAL A 88 -8.21 17.13 28.98
N TYR A 89 -7.22 17.95 29.32
CA TYR A 89 -7.41 19.37 29.63
C TYR A 89 -6.80 20.22 28.52
N ASP A 90 -7.60 21.13 27.94
CA ASP A 90 -7.07 22.16 27.05
C ASP A 90 -6.27 23.19 27.87
N LEU A 91 -5.04 23.46 27.44
CA LEU A 91 -4.11 24.42 28.08
C LEU A 91 -4.14 25.79 27.40
#